data_AF-A0A6B3FZJ2-F1
#
_entry.id   AF-A0A6B3FZJ2-F1
#
_cell.length_a   1.000
_cell.length_b   1.000
_cell.length_c   1.000
_cell.angle_alpha   90.00
_cell.angle_beta   90.00
_cell.angle_gamma   90.00
#
_symmetry.space_group_name_H-M   'P 1'
#
loop_
_entity.id
_entity.type
_entity.pdbx_description
1 polymer ?
#
loop_
_entity_poly.entity_id
_entity_poly.type
_entity_poly.pdbx_seq_one_letter_code
_entity_poly.pdbx_strand_id
1 'polypeptide(L)' 'RLVDQVTLGAADGQLVGLVGPNGSGKSTLLRCVYRALRPSAGAVRIGGEDFHALSTREGARRLAALPQDAVAEFD' A
#
# COMPACT_ATOMS: atom_id res chain seq x y z
N ARG A 1 -8.95 5.59 14.47
CA ARG A 1 -8.48 6.64 13.53
C ARG A 1 -7.83 5.92 12.36
N LEU A 2 -8.42 5.99 11.16
CA LEU A 2 -8.13 5.05 10.07
C LEU A 2 -7.12 5.64 9.09
N VAL A 3 -5.89 5.71 9.60
CA VAL A 3 -4.71 6.37 9.06
C VAL A 3 -4.72 7.89 9.25
N ASP A 4 -3.63 8.42 9.81
CA ASP A 4 -3.41 9.87 9.89
C ASP A 4 -1.92 10.25 9.79
N GLN A 5 -1.66 11.33 9.05
CA GLN A 5 -0.38 12.02 8.76
C GLN A 5 0.86 11.16 8.44
N VAL A 6 0.69 9.97 7.90
CA VAL A 6 1.82 9.07 7.64
C VAL A 6 2.69 9.56 6.48
N THR A 7 4.00 9.67 6.73
CA THR A 7 5.05 9.76 5.70
C THR A 7 6.05 8.64 5.96
N LEU A 8 6.28 7.76 4.99
CA LEU A 8 7.23 6.66 5.13
C LEU A 8 7.92 6.42 3.79
N GLY A 9 9.23 6.19 3.85
CA GLY A 9 10.07 5.93 2.69
C GLY A 9 10.84 4.62 2.86
N ALA A 10 10.94 3.88 1.77
CA ALA A 10 11.86 2.76 1.62
C ALA A 10 12.71 3.06 0.39
N ALA A 11 14.03 3.08 0.56
CA ALA A 11 14.95 3.16 -0.57
C ALA A 11 15.01 1.81 -1.30
N ASP A 12 15.55 1.82 -2.52
CA ASP A 12 15.77 0.60 -3.29
C ASP A 12 16.60 -0.41 -2.50
N GLY A 13 16.13 -1.66 -2.44
CA GLY A 13 16.75 -2.74 -1.66
C GLY A 13 16.49 -2.68 -0.15
N GLN A 14 15.74 -1.70 0.35
CA GLN A 14 15.44 -1.58 1.78
C GLN A 14 14.24 -2.44 2.18
N LEU A 15 14.38 -3.20 3.25
CA LEU A 15 13.28 -3.87 3.93
C LEU A 15 12.77 -3.01 5.09
N VAL A 16 11.45 -2.75 5.12
CA VAL A 16 10.80 -1.98 6.18
C VAL A 16 9.69 -2.81 6.82
N GLY A 17 9.72 -2.93 8.16
CA GLY A 17 8.68 -3.60 8.94
C GLY A 17 7.72 -2.60 9.58
N LEU A 18 6.41 -2.85 9.48
CA LEU A 18 5.36 -2.06 10.14
C LEU A 18 4.76 -2.84 11.32
N VAL A 19 5.04 -2.40 12.55
CA VAL A 19 4.62 -3.08 13.78
C VAL A 19 3.75 -2.17 14.64
N GLY A 20 2.80 -2.75 15.38
CA GLY A 20 1.89 -2.03 16.26
C GLY A 20 0.72 -2.91 16.76
N PRO A 21 -0.06 -2.47 17.76
CA PRO A 21 -1.14 -3.26 18.36
C PRO A 21 -2.29 -3.55 17.37
N ASN A 22 -3.15 -4.51 17.70
CA ASN A 22 -4.37 -4.78 16.93
C ASN A 22 -5.26 -3.53 16.89
N GLY A 23 -5.84 -3.23 15.73
CA GLY A 23 -6.65 -2.04 15.53
C GLY A 23 -5.86 -0.74 15.25
N SER A 24 -4.52 -0.75 15.23
CA SER A 24 -3.72 0.45 14.97
C SER A 24 -3.76 0.96 13.51
N GLY A 25 -4.41 0.23 12.60
CA GLY A 25 -4.55 0.64 11.20
C GLY A 25 -3.49 0.09 10.23
N LYS A 26 -2.63 -0.85 10.66
CA LYS A 26 -1.57 -1.45 9.80
C LYS A 26 -2.11 -2.03 8.50
N SER A 27 -3.12 -2.90 8.59
CA SER A 27 -3.71 -3.53 7.41
C SER A 27 -4.40 -2.51 6.51
N THR A 28 -4.99 -1.45 7.08
CA THR A 28 -5.56 -0.33 6.31
C THR A 28 -4.49 0.47 5.59
N LEU A 29 -3.36 0.78 6.24
CA LEU A 29 -2.23 1.47 5.61
C LEU A 29 -1.62 0.63 4.48
N LEU A 30 -1.39 -0.67 4.71
CA LEU A 30 -0.88 -1.57 3.68
C LEU A 30 -1.83 -1.65 2.49
N ARG A 31 -3.15 -1.74 2.71
CA ARG A 31 -4.14 -1.69 1.63
C ARG A 31 -4.05 -0.42 0.79
N CYS A 32 -3.69 0.72 1.37
CA CYS A 32 -3.39 1.93 0.61
C CYS A 32 -2.11 1.77 -0.22
N VAL A 33 -1.04 1.25 0.37
CA VAL A 33 0.24 1.00 -0.34
C VAL A 33 0.04 0.07 -1.53
N TYR A 34 -0.72 -1.03 -1.36
CA TYR A 34 -0.98 -1.97 -2.44
C TYR A 34 -2.21 -1.65 -3.31
N ARG A 35 -2.75 -0.42 -3.20
CA ARG A 35 -3.85 0.12 -4.02
C ARG A 35 -5.19 -0.64 -3.91
N ALA A 36 -5.38 -1.48 -2.90
CA ALA A 36 -6.71 -2.03 -2.58
C ALA A 36 -7.63 -1.01 -1.91
N LEU A 37 -7.06 0.04 -1.30
CA LEU A 37 -7.80 1.20 -0.81
C LEU A 37 -7.16 2.47 -1.36
N ARG A 38 -7.97 3.48 -1.68
CA ARG A 38 -7.45 4.80 -2.04
C ARG A 38 -7.39 5.67 -0.77
N PRO A 39 -6.25 6.33 -0.48
CA PRO A 39 -6.20 7.27 0.63
C PRO A 39 -7.13 8.46 0.37
N SER A 40 -7.78 8.94 1.43
CA SER A 40 -8.66 10.12 1.35
C SER A 40 -7.90 11.43 1.18
N ALA A 41 -6.62 11.47 1.58
CA ALA A 41 -5.70 12.57 1.39
C ALA A 41 -4.24 12.07 1.32
N GLY A 42 -3.35 12.84 0.69
CA GLY A 42 -1.96 12.45 0.45
C GLY A 42 -1.78 11.55 -0.78
N ALA A 43 -0.63 10.91 -0.89
CA ALA A 43 -0.30 10.05 -2.03
C ALA A 43 0.60 8.87 -1.64
N VAL A 44 0.46 7.76 -2.36
CA VAL A 44 1.41 6.64 -2.36
C VAL A 44 2.26 6.78 -3.61
N ARG A 45 3.59 6.80 -3.45
CA ARG A 45 4.52 6.97 -4.57
C ARG A 45 5.44 5.77 -4.75
N ILE A 46 5.64 5.35 -6.00
CA ILE A 46 6.64 4.36 -6.39
C ILE A 46 7.53 4.98 -7.46
N GLY A 47 8.83 5.10 -7.19
CA GLY A 47 9.76 5.78 -8.09
C GLY A 47 9.43 7.27 -8.29
N GLY A 48 8.83 7.92 -7.27
CA GLY A 48 8.43 9.33 -7.31
C GLY A 48 7.08 9.62 -7.98
N GLU A 49 6.49 8.64 -8.67
CA GLU A 49 5.19 8.79 -9.34
C GLU A 49 4.03 8.40 -8.42
N ASP A 50 2.90 9.11 -8.51
CA ASP A 50 1.67 8.74 -7.79
C ASP A 50 1.13 7.40 -8.32
N PHE A 51 1.13 6.40 -7.43
CA PHE A 51 0.73 5.04 -7.77
C PHE A 51 -0.75 4.91 -8.15
N HIS A 52 -1.62 5.81 -7.66
CA HIS A 52 -3.04 5.82 -8.04
C HIS A 52 -3.30 6.47 -9.40
N ALA A 53 -2.35 7.26 -9.92
CA ALA A 53 -2.44 7.87 -11.26
C ALA A 53 -2.00 6.92 -12.39
N LEU A 54 -1.27 5.85 -12.06
CA LEU A 54 -0.82 4.84 -13.03
C LEU A 54 -1.99 4.02 -13.57
N SER A 55 -1.89 3.56 -14.82
CA SER A 55 -2.80 2.55 -15.35
C SER A 55 -2.69 1.24 -14.55
N THR A 56 -3.73 0.41 -14.59
CA THR A 56 -3.73 -0.91 -13.92
C THR A 56 -2.54 -1.77 -14.35
N ARG A 57 -2.20 -1.74 -15.64
CA ARG A 57 -1.09 -2.51 -16.21
C ARG A 57 0.27 -2.03 -15.71
N GLU A 58 0.47 -0.73 -15.63
CA GLU A 58 1.71 -0.15 -15.10
C GLU A 58 1.85 -0.42 -13.61
N GLY A 59 0.75 -0.27 -12.85
CA GLY A 59 0.73 -0.55 -11.42
C GLY A 59 1.09 -2.00 -11.09
N ALA A 60 0.49 -2.96 -11.81
CA ALA A 60 0.72 -4.40 -11.62
C ALA A 60 2.18 -4.82 -11.91
N ARG A 61 2.93 -4.06 -12.73
CA ARG A 61 4.35 -4.33 -13.01
C ARG A 61 5.29 -3.84 -11.92
N ARG A 62 4.83 -2.94 -11.05
CA ARG A 62 5.67 -2.25 -10.06
C ARG A 62 5.43 -2.74 -8.63
N LEU A 63 4.39 -3.54 -8.41
CA LEU A 63 3.96 -3.96 -7.08
C LEU A 63 3.58 -5.44 -7.09
N ALA A 64 4.14 -6.18 -6.14
CA ALA A 64 3.63 -7.48 -5.71
C ALA A 64 3.14 -7.36 -4.26
N ALA A 65 1.99 -7.95 -3.95
CA ALA A 65 1.41 -7.93 -2.61
C ALA A 65 0.93 -9.32 -2.22
N LEU A 66 1.24 -9.74 -1.00
CA LEU A 66 0.69 -10.93 -0.37
C LEU A 66 -0.29 -10.47 0.73
N PRO A 67 -1.60 -10.44 0.45
CA PRO A 67 -2.58 -10.02 1.44
C PRO A 67 -2.71 -11.06 2.55
N GLN A 68 -3.10 -10.60 3.75
CA GLN A 68 -3.30 -11.45 4.93
C GLN A 68 -4.41 -12.50 4.70
N ASP A 69 -5.49 -12.09 4.03
CA ASP A 69 -6.58 -12.99 3.61
C ASP A 69 -6.60 -13.00 2.08
N ALA A 70 -6.09 -14.07 1.49
CA ALA A 70 -6.18 -14.30 0.05
C ALA A 70 -7.42 -15.15 -0.23
N VAL A 71 -8.61 -14.52 -0.25
CA VAL A 71 -9.75 -15.16 -0.94
C VAL A 71 -9.55 -14.84 -2.42
N ALA A 72 -8.85 -15.72 -3.11
CA ALA A 72 -8.80 -15.66 -4.54
C ALA A 72 -10.11 -16.24 -5.09
N GLU A 73 -11.10 -15.38 -5.31
CA GLU A 73 -12.22 -15.72 -6.20
C GLU A 73 -11.69 -15.64 -7.63
N PHE A 74 -11.13 -16.75 -8.09
CA PHE A 74 -10.95 -17.01 -9.51
C PHE A 74 -12.27 -17.64 -9.99
N ASP A 75 -13.11 -16.85 -10.67
CA ASP A 75 -14.12 -17.36 -11.61
C ASP A 75 -13.48 -17.57 -12.99
#